data_AF-A0A940NVJ5-F1
#
_entry.id   AF-A0A940NVJ5-F1
#
_cell.length_a   1.000
_cell.length_b   1.000
_cell.length_c   1.000
_cell.angle_alpha   90.00
_cell.angle_beta   90.00
_cell.angle_gamma   90.00
#
_symmetry.space_group_name_H-M   'P 1'
#
loop_
_entity.id
_entity.type
_entity.pdbx_description
1 polymer ?
#
loop_
_entity_poly.entity_id
_entity_poly.type
_entity_poly.pdbx_seq_one_letter_code
_entity_poly.pdbx_strand_id
1 'polypeptide(L)'
;PDFQSGIWHHCYLKAAADQTGVFIDNQFSAMLDELGAARSGYLALDGTPGVMFANFAFYDSTETAPVTLTPSTPPPDTDPAMTERERLLQHYVEWQGEENRPLLECITDRPYDEVLTKTISRKIAEEYIGFHLRQFMSNVPPLDVWSEKTGGIELLRVLPNGELYTVQRVEPGENGEPGGLFYSYFSDNGVLKQTMWMSGTLKKSDFDRIREGDSLHRVFELEPVAKVWAEQSLTSSFYTNHLELLLKDGVMIIQFVPAGKNDAGETDWTITNMEYYPDFLFHADFEDQHSPDSILMNDYTILPEDYPE
;
A
#
# COMPACT_ATOMS: atom_id res chain seq x y z
N PRO A 1 -2.68 -30.73 -8.24
CA PRO A 1 -1.40 -31.24 -8.78
C PRO A 1 -0.24 -30.70 -7.94
N ASP A 2 0.77 -31.52 -7.64
CA ASP A 2 2.00 -31.03 -7.01
C ASP A 2 2.83 -30.31 -8.07
N PHE A 3 2.76 -28.99 -8.09
CA PHE A 3 3.54 -28.16 -9.01
C PHE A 3 4.98 -28.07 -8.53
N GLN A 4 5.94 -28.41 -9.39
CA GLN A 4 7.35 -28.28 -9.07
C GLN A 4 7.84 -26.88 -9.46
N SER A 5 8.53 -26.21 -8.53
CA SER A 5 9.13 -24.90 -8.79
C SER A 5 10.11 -24.98 -9.98
N GLY A 6 10.05 -23.97 -10.86
CA GLY A 6 10.91 -23.85 -12.04
C GLY A 6 10.47 -24.65 -13.27
N ILE A 7 9.33 -25.36 -13.22
CA ILE A 7 8.77 -26.07 -14.37
C ILE A 7 7.58 -25.30 -14.93
N TRP A 8 7.57 -25.10 -16.25
CA TRP A 8 6.41 -24.55 -16.96
C TRP A 8 5.35 -25.63 -17.15
N HIS A 9 4.13 -25.33 -16.72
CA HIS A 9 2.96 -26.19 -16.92
C HIS A 9 2.06 -25.60 -18.01
N HIS A 10 1.51 -26.46 -18.87
CA HIS A 10 0.62 -26.05 -19.94
C HIS A 10 -0.82 -26.13 -19.45
N CYS A 11 -1.42 -24.97 -19.13
CA CYS A 11 -2.81 -24.88 -18.70
C CYS A 11 -3.69 -24.45 -19.88
N TYR A 12 -4.84 -25.11 -20.08
CA TYR A 12 -5.87 -24.61 -20.99
C TYR A 12 -7.28 -24.82 -20.41
N LEU A 13 -8.13 -23.85 -20.69
CA LEU A 13 -9.55 -23.88 -20.41
C LEU A 13 -10.30 -24.22 -21.69
N LYS A 14 -11.16 -25.24 -21.66
CA LYS A 14 -12.04 -25.56 -22.76
C LYS A 14 -13.47 -25.26 -22.36
N ALA A 15 -13.98 -24.12 -22.81
CA ALA A 15 -15.38 -23.74 -22.65
C ALA A 15 -16.22 -24.30 -23.82
N ALA A 16 -17.27 -25.03 -23.49
CA ALA A 16 -18.40 -25.36 -24.34
C ALA A 16 -19.64 -24.59 -23.86
N ALA A 17 -20.73 -24.61 -24.64
CA ALA A 17 -21.92 -23.80 -24.38
C ALA A 17 -22.55 -24.02 -22.99
N ASP A 18 -22.30 -25.17 -22.38
CA ASP A 18 -22.87 -25.63 -21.11
C ASP A 18 -21.84 -26.12 -20.09
N GLN A 19 -20.54 -26.20 -20.44
CA GLN A 19 -19.51 -26.79 -19.59
C GLN A 19 -18.15 -26.15 -19.82
N THR A 20 -17.37 -25.91 -18.76
CA THR A 20 -15.97 -25.44 -18.88
C THR A 20 -15.00 -26.39 -18.19
N GLY A 21 -14.12 -27.01 -18.96
CA GLY A 21 -13.11 -27.94 -18.46
C GLY A 21 -11.75 -27.28 -18.28
N VAL A 22 -11.10 -27.61 -17.17
CA VAL A 22 -9.73 -27.19 -16.84
C VAL A 22 -8.78 -28.34 -17.12
N PHE A 23 -7.71 -28.07 -17.87
CA PHE A 23 -6.68 -29.04 -18.20
C PHE A 23 -5.30 -28.50 -17.86
N ILE A 24 -4.44 -29.38 -17.36
CA ILE A 24 -3.05 -29.10 -17.00
C ILE A 24 -2.20 -30.20 -17.60
N ASP A 25 -1.21 -29.83 -18.42
CA ASP A 25 -0.33 -30.74 -19.16
C ASP A 25 -1.10 -31.79 -19.98
N ASN A 26 -2.18 -31.35 -20.63
CA ASN A 26 -3.14 -32.18 -21.38
C ASN A 26 -3.90 -33.24 -20.56
N GLN A 27 -3.85 -33.15 -19.22
CA GLN A 27 -4.66 -33.98 -18.34
C GLN A 27 -5.87 -33.18 -17.85
N PHE A 28 -7.03 -33.84 -17.86
CA PHE A 28 -8.25 -33.27 -17.29
C PHE A 28 -8.07 -33.09 -15.78
N SER A 29 -8.27 -31.87 -15.30
CA SER A 29 -8.09 -31.52 -13.89
C SER A 29 -9.43 -31.35 -13.17
N ALA A 30 -10.35 -30.55 -13.72
CA ALA A 30 -11.61 -30.23 -13.07
C ALA A 30 -12.70 -29.80 -14.07
N MET A 31 -13.96 -29.93 -13.63
CA MET A 31 -15.13 -29.37 -14.29
C MET A 31 -15.61 -28.15 -13.52
N LEU A 32 -15.88 -27.05 -14.22
CA LEU A 32 -16.59 -25.91 -13.68
C LEU A 32 -18.05 -26.02 -14.10
N ASP A 33 -18.89 -26.46 -13.19
CA ASP A 33 -20.35 -26.49 -13.38
C ASP A 33 -20.91 -25.07 -13.20
N GLU A 34 -21.86 -24.67 -14.04
CA GLU A 34 -22.65 -23.42 -13.94
C GLU A 34 -21.91 -22.07 -14.10
N LEU A 35 -21.00 -21.95 -15.07
CA LEU A 35 -20.76 -20.64 -15.71
C LEU A 35 -21.97 -20.30 -16.59
N GLY A 36 -23.11 -19.97 -15.97
CA GLY A 36 -24.41 -19.86 -16.63
C GLY A 36 -24.36 -18.99 -17.89
N ALA A 37 -24.54 -19.60 -19.07
CA ALA A 37 -24.72 -18.98 -20.40
C ALA A 37 -23.88 -17.71 -20.72
N ALA A 38 -22.77 -17.46 -20.03
CA ALA A 38 -21.96 -16.27 -20.22
C ALA A 38 -21.15 -16.46 -21.51
N ARG A 39 -21.62 -15.82 -22.59
CA ARG A 39 -21.03 -15.96 -23.93
C ARG A 39 -19.79 -15.08 -24.15
N SER A 40 -19.48 -14.19 -23.22
CA SER A 40 -18.31 -13.31 -23.23
C SER A 40 -18.01 -12.80 -21.82
N GLY A 41 -16.74 -12.56 -21.52
CA GLY A 41 -16.27 -12.09 -20.22
C GLY A 41 -14.78 -11.81 -20.22
N TYR A 42 -14.28 -11.30 -19.10
CA TYR A 42 -12.86 -11.07 -18.89
C TYR A 42 -12.20 -12.32 -18.29
N LEU A 43 -10.97 -12.61 -18.73
CA LEU A 43 -10.10 -13.56 -18.05
C LEU A 43 -9.19 -12.74 -17.11
N ALA A 44 -9.44 -12.83 -15.81
CA ALA A 44 -8.56 -12.28 -14.79
C ALA A 44 -7.58 -13.35 -14.31
N LEU A 45 -6.34 -12.94 -14.05
CA LEU A 45 -5.33 -13.76 -13.40
C LEU A 45 -5.19 -13.23 -11.99
N ASP A 46 -5.76 -13.98 -11.05
CA ASP A 46 -5.52 -13.71 -9.64
C ASP A 46 -4.27 -14.49 -9.23
N GLY A 47 -3.19 -13.77 -8.95
CA GLY A 47 -1.85 -14.33 -8.80
C GLY A 47 -1.47 -14.49 -7.34
N THR A 48 -1.17 -15.71 -6.92
CA THR A 48 -0.37 -15.92 -5.71
C THR A 48 1.07 -15.44 -5.97
N PRO A 49 1.71 -14.69 -5.04
CA PRO A 49 3.10 -14.26 -5.19
C PRO A 49 4.03 -15.44 -5.56
N GLY A 50 4.90 -15.22 -6.55
CA GLY A 50 5.85 -16.23 -7.05
C GLY A 50 5.37 -17.07 -8.24
N VAL A 51 4.13 -16.88 -8.70
CA VAL A 51 3.64 -17.51 -9.95
C VAL A 51 3.88 -16.58 -11.13
N MET A 52 4.60 -17.07 -12.15
CA MET A 52 4.76 -16.38 -13.43
C MET A 52 3.83 -16.98 -14.47
N PHE A 53 3.17 -16.13 -15.25
CA PHE A 53 2.38 -16.57 -16.38
C PHE A 53 3.00 -16.08 -17.70
N ALA A 54 2.96 -16.93 -18.73
CA ALA A 54 3.47 -16.61 -20.05
C ALA A 54 2.67 -17.32 -21.15
N ASN A 55 2.77 -16.83 -22.39
CA ASN A 55 2.26 -17.45 -23.60
C ASN A 55 0.73 -17.71 -23.63
N PHE A 56 -0.06 -16.67 -23.33
CA PHE A 56 -1.51 -16.72 -23.47
C PHE A 56 -1.94 -16.81 -24.94
N ALA A 57 -2.82 -17.76 -25.23
CA ALA A 57 -3.44 -17.90 -26.55
C ALA A 57 -4.91 -18.29 -26.40
N PHE A 58 -5.76 -17.69 -27.22
CA PHE A 58 -7.17 -18.04 -27.32
C PHE A 58 -7.41 -18.72 -28.67
N TYR A 59 -8.16 -19.81 -28.65
CA TYR A 59 -8.50 -20.57 -29.83
C TYR A 59 -10.02 -20.67 -29.92
N ASP A 60 -10.60 -20.16 -30.99
CA ASP A 60 -11.98 -20.49 -31.33
C ASP A 60 -11.99 -21.91 -31.88
N SER A 61 -12.85 -22.77 -31.33
CA SER A 61 -13.04 -24.15 -31.80
C SER A 61 -13.42 -24.29 -33.28
N THR A 62 -13.75 -23.18 -33.96
CA THR A 62 -14.10 -23.13 -35.37
C THR A 62 -12.98 -22.66 -36.31
N GLU A 63 -11.86 -22.13 -35.79
CA GLU A 63 -10.76 -21.62 -36.61
C GLU A 63 -9.40 -22.28 -36.28
N THR A 64 -8.69 -22.72 -37.31
CA THR A 64 -7.37 -23.38 -37.20
C THR A 64 -6.20 -22.39 -37.16
N ALA A 65 -6.48 -21.10 -37.00
CA ALA A 65 -5.47 -20.05 -36.86
C ALA A 65 -5.46 -19.52 -35.41
N PRO A 66 -4.28 -19.23 -34.82
CA PRO A 66 -4.22 -18.54 -33.54
C PRO A 66 -4.92 -17.18 -33.67
N VAL A 67 -5.88 -16.91 -32.77
CA VAL A 67 -6.49 -15.59 -32.67
C VAL A 67 -5.36 -14.63 -32.27
N THR A 68 -5.00 -13.74 -33.19
CA THR A 68 -4.06 -12.67 -32.86
C THR A 68 -4.75 -11.80 -31.83
N LEU A 69 -4.19 -11.70 -30.63
CA LEU A 69 -4.57 -10.70 -29.66
C LEU A 69 -4.26 -9.34 -30.28
N THR A 70 -5.21 -8.78 -31.02
CA THR A 70 -5.27 -7.34 -31.18
C THR A 70 -5.34 -6.78 -29.76
N PRO A 71 -4.41 -5.91 -29.35
CA PRO A 71 -4.57 -5.14 -28.13
C PRO A 71 -6.01 -4.62 -28.14
N SER A 72 -6.75 -4.92 -27.08
CA SER A 72 -8.10 -4.39 -26.95
C SER A 72 -8.02 -2.91 -27.27
N THR A 73 -8.82 -2.48 -28.24
CA THR A 73 -9.12 -1.06 -28.40
C THR A 73 -9.36 -0.53 -27.00
N PRO A 74 -8.65 0.54 -26.58
CA PRO A 74 -8.93 1.20 -25.31
C PRO A 74 -10.45 1.39 -25.19
N PRO A 75 -11.02 1.36 -23.96
CA PRO A 75 -12.45 1.59 -23.78
C PRO A 75 -12.90 2.78 -24.65
N PRO A 76 -14.06 2.66 -25.35
CA PRO A 76 -14.50 3.70 -26.26
C PRO A 76 -14.55 5.02 -25.47
N ASP A 77 -13.80 6.00 -25.96
CA ASP A 77 -13.56 7.34 -25.38
C ASP A 77 -12.39 7.51 -24.38
N THR A 78 -11.28 6.78 -24.55
CA THR A 78 -9.98 7.31 -24.06
C THR A 78 -9.35 8.18 -25.14
N ASP A 79 -9.50 9.50 -25.00
CA ASP A 79 -8.77 10.49 -25.79
C ASP A 79 -7.26 10.22 -25.66
N PRO A 80 -6.53 9.89 -26.74
CA PRO A 80 -5.08 9.66 -26.68
C PRO A 80 -4.28 10.91 -26.26
N ALA A 81 -4.91 12.09 -26.16
CA ALA A 81 -4.31 13.29 -25.60
C ALA A 81 -4.38 13.35 -24.05
N MET A 82 -5.10 12.43 -23.41
CA MET A 82 -5.36 12.47 -21.98
C MET A 82 -4.11 12.08 -21.16
N THR A 83 -3.70 13.01 -20.30
CA THR A 83 -2.63 12.80 -19.33
C THR A 83 -2.98 11.67 -18.37
N GLU A 84 -1.97 11.04 -17.77
CA GLU A 84 -2.19 9.99 -16.76
C GLU A 84 -3.06 10.50 -15.61
N ARG A 85 -2.83 11.75 -15.19
CA ARG A 85 -3.66 12.45 -14.21
C ARG A 85 -5.13 12.50 -14.59
N GLU A 86 -5.44 12.87 -15.83
CA GLU A 86 -6.83 12.96 -16.31
C GLU A 86 -7.49 11.58 -16.41
N ARG A 87 -6.74 10.54 -16.80
CA ARG A 87 -7.23 9.15 -16.80
C ARG A 87 -7.56 8.66 -15.40
N LEU A 88 -6.68 8.94 -14.44
CA LEU A 88 -6.88 8.59 -13.04
C LEU A 88 -8.06 9.35 -12.43
N LEU A 89 -8.17 10.65 -12.73
CA LEU A 89 -9.31 11.46 -12.30
C LEU A 89 -10.62 10.90 -12.85
N GLN A 90 -10.65 10.50 -14.13
CA GLN A 90 -11.82 9.89 -14.75
C GLN A 90 -12.18 8.55 -14.09
N HIS A 91 -11.19 7.68 -13.85
CA HIS A 91 -11.40 6.40 -13.16
C HIS A 91 -11.98 6.59 -11.77
N TYR A 92 -11.41 7.51 -10.99
CA TYR A 92 -11.90 7.80 -9.64
C TYR A 92 -13.27 8.47 -9.64
N VAL A 93 -13.58 9.35 -10.60
CA VAL A 93 -14.92 9.93 -10.75
C VAL A 93 -15.96 8.85 -11.06
N GLU A 94 -15.65 7.93 -11.97
CA GLU A 94 -16.53 6.82 -12.32
C GLU A 94 -16.81 5.90 -11.13
N TRP A 95 -15.82 5.74 -10.25
CA TRP A 95 -15.91 4.84 -9.10
C TRP A 95 -16.49 5.51 -7.84
N GLN A 96 -16.06 6.71 -7.48
CA GLN A 96 -16.48 7.46 -6.27
C GLN A 96 -17.70 8.36 -6.48
N GLY A 97 -18.15 8.56 -7.72
CA GLY A 97 -19.21 9.50 -8.04
C GLY A 97 -18.72 10.94 -8.21
N GLU A 98 -19.53 11.74 -8.91
CA GLU A 98 -19.18 13.12 -9.28
C GLU A 98 -19.13 14.09 -8.10
N GLU A 99 -19.77 13.75 -6.99
CA GLU A 99 -19.68 14.48 -5.73
C GLU A 99 -18.24 14.59 -5.20
N ASN A 100 -17.39 13.61 -5.55
CA ASN A 100 -15.98 13.56 -5.12
C ASN A 100 -15.03 14.28 -6.08
N ARG A 101 -15.52 14.85 -7.19
CA ARG A 101 -14.71 15.59 -8.16
C ARG A 101 -13.83 16.69 -7.53
N PRO A 102 -14.31 17.54 -6.59
CA PRO A 102 -13.47 18.58 -5.97
C PRO A 102 -12.27 18.01 -5.21
N LEU A 103 -12.41 16.80 -4.65
CA LEU A 103 -11.33 16.11 -3.94
C LEU A 103 -10.27 15.59 -4.92
N LEU A 104 -10.73 15.06 -6.05
CA LEU A 104 -9.85 14.54 -7.10
C LEU A 104 -9.11 15.67 -7.83
N GLU A 105 -9.65 16.88 -7.85
CA GLU A 105 -8.93 18.06 -8.36
C GLU A 105 -7.64 18.36 -7.59
N CYS A 106 -7.53 17.90 -6.33
CA CYS A 106 -6.31 17.98 -5.52
C CYS A 106 -5.22 17.00 -5.97
N ILE A 107 -5.51 16.09 -6.91
CA ILE A 107 -4.46 15.31 -7.59
C ILE A 107 -3.56 16.29 -8.33
N THR A 108 -2.28 16.29 -7.99
CA THR A 108 -1.29 17.20 -8.59
C THR A 108 0.04 16.47 -8.77
N ASP A 109 0.94 17.03 -9.56
CA ASP A 109 2.35 16.66 -9.72
C ASP A 109 3.31 17.72 -9.14
N ARG A 110 2.78 18.82 -8.58
CA ARG A 110 3.59 19.90 -8.01
C ARG A 110 4.22 19.51 -6.67
N PRO A 111 5.47 19.91 -6.39
CA PRO A 111 6.14 19.61 -5.11
C PRO A 111 5.36 20.10 -3.88
N TYR A 112 5.50 19.41 -2.75
CA TYR A 112 4.77 19.74 -1.52
C TYR A 112 5.00 21.18 -1.03
N ASP A 113 6.18 21.77 -1.25
CA ASP A 113 6.48 23.15 -0.88
C ASP A 113 5.72 24.19 -1.72
N GLU A 114 5.18 23.81 -2.87
CA GLU A 114 4.34 24.68 -3.71
C GLU A 114 2.84 24.57 -3.37
N VAL A 115 2.44 23.49 -2.68
CA VAL A 115 1.03 23.11 -2.54
C VAL A 115 0.56 23.12 -1.09
N LEU A 116 1.36 22.60 -0.16
CA LEU A 116 0.97 22.45 1.24
C LEU A 116 1.06 23.77 1.97
N THR A 117 -0.09 24.42 2.14
CA THR A 117 -0.24 25.69 2.86
C THR A 117 -0.91 25.55 4.22
N LYS A 118 -1.61 24.43 4.44
CA LYS A 118 -2.33 24.13 5.68
C LYS A 118 -1.61 23.07 6.50
N THR A 119 -1.88 23.13 7.79
CA THR A 119 -1.43 22.16 8.78
C THR A 119 -2.62 21.39 9.34
N ILE A 120 -2.46 20.09 9.55
CA ILE A 120 -3.36 19.29 10.37
C ILE A 120 -2.90 19.34 11.82
N SER A 121 -3.87 19.25 12.74
CA SER A 121 -3.54 19.21 14.16
C SER A 121 -2.74 17.96 14.49
N ARG A 122 -1.77 18.09 15.42
CA ARG A 122 -1.02 16.97 15.98
C ARG A 122 -1.92 15.85 16.50
N LYS A 123 -3.05 16.20 17.11
CA LYS A 123 -4.05 15.25 17.61
C LYS A 123 -4.58 14.30 16.52
N ILE A 124 -4.80 14.81 15.30
CA ILE A 124 -5.22 13.96 14.18
C ILE A 124 -4.09 13.02 13.78
N ALA A 125 -2.87 13.52 13.64
CA ALA A 125 -1.71 12.68 13.32
C ALA A 125 -1.50 11.58 14.38
N GLU A 126 -1.60 11.92 15.67
CA GLU A 126 -1.52 10.99 16.79
C GLU A 126 -2.66 9.97 16.80
N GLU A 127 -3.88 10.32 16.40
CA GLU A 127 -4.99 9.36 16.36
C GLU A 127 -4.77 8.25 15.32
N TYR A 128 -3.98 8.53 14.29
CA TYR A 128 -3.77 7.63 13.16
C TYR A 128 -2.32 7.25 12.92
N ILE A 129 -1.35 7.60 13.77
CA ILE A 129 0.06 7.31 13.49
C ILE A 129 0.32 5.80 13.45
N GLY A 130 0.98 5.34 12.37
CA GLY A 130 1.19 3.92 12.07
C GLY A 130 -0.10 3.11 12.12
N PHE A 131 -1.17 3.71 11.59
CA PHE A 131 -2.38 2.99 11.27
C PHE A 131 -2.06 2.02 10.14
N HIS A 132 -2.52 0.78 10.26
CA HIS A 132 -2.49 -0.21 9.19
C HIS A 132 -3.84 -0.90 9.14
N LEU A 133 -4.42 -1.00 7.94
CA LEU A 133 -5.60 -1.77 7.69
C LEU A 133 -5.30 -3.24 8.03
N ARG A 134 -5.80 -3.69 9.19
CA ARG A 134 -6.09 -5.11 9.38
C ARG A 134 -7.37 -5.38 8.59
N GLN A 135 -7.35 -6.36 7.70
CA GLN A 135 -8.44 -6.75 6.77
C GLN A 135 -9.82 -7.00 7.42
N PHE A 136 -9.94 -6.84 8.74
CA PHE A 136 -11.11 -7.13 9.56
C PHE A 136 -11.70 -5.87 10.26
N MET A 137 -11.18 -4.68 10.02
CA MET A 137 -11.67 -3.45 10.67
C MET A 137 -12.78 -2.78 9.86
N SER A 138 -13.98 -2.70 10.45
CA SER A 138 -15.19 -2.14 9.83
C SER A 138 -15.31 -0.61 9.87
N ASN A 139 -14.29 0.12 10.34
CA ASN A 139 -14.35 1.57 10.58
C ASN A 139 -13.16 2.34 9.96
N VAL A 140 -12.76 1.98 8.75
CA VAL A 140 -11.64 2.64 8.07
C VAL A 140 -12.18 3.80 7.22
N PRO A 141 -11.66 5.02 7.39
CA PRO A 141 -12.20 6.18 6.68
C PRO A 141 -11.87 6.09 5.17
N PRO A 142 -12.87 6.23 4.30
CA PRO A 142 -12.62 6.53 2.89
C PRO A 142 -12.02 7.93 2.73
N LEU A 143 -11.46 8.20 1.55
CA LEU A 143 -10.71 9.41 1.22
C LEU A 143 -11.50 10.71 1.45
N ASP A 144 -12.80 10.72 1.17
CA ASP A 144 -13.71 11.85 1.39
C ASP A 144 -13.88 12.16 2.89
N VAL A 145 -14.14 11.13 3.70
CA VAL A 145 -14.23 11.25 5.17
C VAL A 145 -12.88 11.68 5.75
N TRP A 146 -11.77 11.17 5.20
CA TRP A 146 -10.43 11.61 5.59
C TRP A 146 -10.19 13.09 5.29
N SER A 147 -10.62 13.56 4.11
CA SER A 147 -10.55 14.97 3.71
C SER A 147 -11.34 15.86 4.67
N GLU A 148 -12.56 15.47 5.04
CA GLU A 148 -13.35 16.20 6.03
C GLU A 148 -12.64 16.27 7.39
N LYS A 149 -12.08 15.13 7.85
CA LYS A 149 -11.39 15.06 9.14
C LYS A 149 -10.15 15.95 9.20
N THR A 150 -9.45 16.08 8.09
CA THR A 150 -8.20 16.85 7.99
C THR A 150 -8.41 18.31 7.57
N GLY A 151 -9.65 18.73 7.31
CA GLY A 151 -9.97 20.08 6.86
C GLY A 151 -9.58 20.35 5.40
N GLY A 152 -9.49 19.28 4.60
CA GLY A 152 -9.15 19.28 3.19
C GLY A 152 -7.79 18.63 2.90
N ILE A 153 -7.66 18.11 1.68
CA ILE A 153 -6.43 17.56 1.13
C ILE A 153 -5.89 18.57 0.12
N GLU A 154 -4.65 19.00 0.29
CA GLU A 154 -4.01 19.93 -0.66
C GLU A 154 -3.13 19.19 -1.67
N LEU A 155 -2.45 18.14 -1.23
CA LEU A 155 -1.61 17.28 -2.07
C LEU A 155 -2.14 15.85 -2.03
N LEU A 156 -2.64 15.40 -3.18
CA LEU A 156 -3.00 14.02 -3.46
C LEU A 156 -2.15 13.54 -4.65
N ARG A 157 -1.55 12.36 -4.53
CA ARG A 157 -0.71 11.71 -5.53
C ARG A 157 -1.30 10.39 -5.93
N VAL A 158 -0.96 9.98 -7.15
CA VAL A 158 -1.30 8.65 -7.64
C VAL A 158 -0.03 7.88 -7.95
N LEU A 159 0.01 6.65 -7.47
CA LEU A 159 1.10 5.73 -7.69
C LEU A 159 0.88 4.92 -8.98
N PRO A 160 1.96 4.38 -9.58
CA PRO A 160 1.84 3.56 -10.80
C PRO A 160 0.95 2.33 -10.66
N ASN A 161 0.76 1.83 -9.44
CA ASN A 161 -0.11 0.70 -9.12
C ASN A 161 -1.61 1.10 -9.00
N GLY A 162 -1.94 2.38 -9.18
CA GLY A 162 -3.30 2.92 -9.06
C GLY A 162 -3.68 3.37 -7.64
N GLU A 163 -2.85 3.12 -6.63
CA GLU A 163 -3.08 3.59 -5.27
C GLU A 163 -2.86 5.09 -5.14
N LEU A 164 -3.44 5.68 -4.11
CA LEU A 164 -3.29 7.11 -3.82
C LEU A 164 -2.49 7.29 -2.54
N TYR A 165 -1.81 8.42 -2.44
CA TYR A 165 -1.36 8.90 -1.13
C TYR A 165 -1.46 10.41 -1.02
N THR A 166 -1.58 10.89 0.21
CA THR A 166 -1.64 12.31 0.54
C THR A 166 -0.49 12.68 1.42
N VAL A 167 -0.03 13.93 1.31
CA VAL A 167 0.94 14.51 2.24
C VAL A 167 0.30 15.71 2.94
N GLN A 168 0.44 15.79 4.25
CA GLN A 168 -0.11 16.88 5.07
C GLN A 168 0.94 17.36 6.07
N ARG A 169 1.03 18.68 6.29
CA ARG A 169 1.92 19.23 7.33
C ARG A 169 1.30 19.02 8.71
N VAL A 170 2.09 18.61 9.69
CA VAL A 170 1.65 18.47 11.09
C VAL A 170 2.16 19.64 11.92
N GLU A 171 1.28 20.22 12.73
CA GLU A 171 1.65 21.28 13.68
C GLU A 171 2.66 20.78 14.72
N PRO A 172 3.70 21.57 15.05
CA PRO A 172 4.56 21.28 16.20
C PRO A 172 3.76 21.41 17.50
N GLY A 173 4.15 20.66 18.53
CA GLY A 173 3.50 20.71 19.84
C GLY A 173 3.93 21.92 20.68
N GLU A 174 3.16 22.23 21.73
CA GLU A 174 3.36 23.42 22.59
C GLU A 174 4.70 23.41 23.35
N ASN A 175 5.34 22.25 23.51
CA ASN A 175 6.57 22.06 24.29
C ASN A 175 7.81 21.76 23.43
N GLY A 176 7.85 22.26 22.20
CA GLY A 176 8.96 22.01 21.27
C GLY A 176 8.97 20.60 20.69
N GLU A 177 7.83 19.92 20.73
CA GLU A 177 7.65 18.63 20.08
C GLU A 177 7.67 18.81 18.55
N PRO A 178 8.29 17.88 17.80
CA PRO A 178 8.41 18.01 16.36
C PRO A 178 7.04 18.01 15.68
N GLY A 179 6.92 18.84 14.65
CA GLY A 179 5.88 18.70 13.62
C GLY A 179 6.33 17.67 12.58
N GLY A 180 6.03 17.92 11.32
CA GLY A 180 6.59 17.14 10.21
C GLY A 180 5.60 16.96 9.07
N LEU A 181 5.76 15.86 8.34
CA LEU A 181 4.85 15.45 7.27
C LEU A 181 4.16 14.15 7.64
N PHE A 182 2.84 14.15 7.47
CA PHE A 182 1.96 13.00 7.65
C PHE A 182 1.55 12.48 6.27
N TYR A 183 1.85 11.22 6.03
CA TYR A 183 1.52 10.50 4.81
C TYR A 183 0.34 9.59 5.11
N SER A 184 -0.66 9.62 4.24
CA SER A 184 -1.80 8.70 4.28
C SER A 184 -1.91 8.03 2.93
N TYR A 185 -1.93 6.70 2.92
CA TYR A 185 -1.99 5.88 1.72
C TYR A 185 -3.36 5.25 1.62
N PHE A 186 -3.91 5.21 0.42
CA PHE A 186 -5.23 4.70 0.11
C PHE A 186 -5.14 3.65 -0.97
N SER A 187 -5.96 2.62 -0.87
CA SER A 187 -6.15 1.63 -1.93
C SER A 187 -6.64 2.27 -3.23
N ASP A 188 -6.64 1.48 -4.29
CA ASP A 188 -7.31 1.80 -5.56
C ASP A 188 -8.77 2.26 -5.35
N ASN A 189 -9.46 1.68 -4.38
CA ASN A 189 -10.80 2.07 -3.95
C ASN A 189 -10.82 3.16 -2.85
N GLY A 190 -9.78 3.98 -2.74
CA GLY A 190 -9.79 5.19 -1.90
C GLY A 190 -10.04 4.94 -0.40
N VAL A 191 -9.80 3.73 0.11
CA VAL A 191 -9.90 3.41 1.54
C VAL A 191 -8.53 3.58 2.18
N LEU A 192 -8.46 4.26 3.33
CA LEU A 192 -7.20 4.47 4.05
C LEU A 192 -6.55 3.14 4.42
N LYS A 193 -5.42 2.81 3.81
CA LYS A 193 -4.66 1.58 4.09
C LYS A 193 -3.69 1.77 5.24
N GLN A 194 -2.92 2.85 5.20
CA GLN A 194 -1.82 3.04 6.12
C GLN A 194 -1.39 4.49 6.23
N THR A 195 -0.65 4.81 7.28
CA THR A 195 -0.17 6.15 7.54
C THR A 195 1.26 6.14 8.07
N MET A 196 2.00 7.20 7.77
CA MET A 196 3.36 7.42 8.28
C MET A 196 3.50 8.86 8.73
N TRP A 197 4.24 9.11 9.79
CA TRP A 197 4.57 10.46 10.22
C TRP A 197 6.08 10.57 10.43
N MET A 198 6.71 11.45 9.64
CA MET A 198 8.14 11.74 9.72
C MET A 198 8.35 13.19 10.19
N SER A 199 9.23 13.39 11.17
CA SER A 199 9.59 14.73 11.64
C SER A 199 10.52 15.47 10.67
N GLY A 200 11.25 14.71 9.85
CA GLY A 200 12.19 15.25 8.89
C GLY A 200 12.71 14.20 7.93
N THR A 201 13.80 14.59 7.26
CA THR A 201 14.36 13.87 6.12
C THR A 201 15.45 12.92 6.59
N LEU A 202 15.18 11.62 6.50
CA LEU A 202 16.14 10.58 6.87
C LEU A 202 16.41 9.64 5.70
N LYS A 203 17.59 9.04 5.69
CA LYS A 203 18.04 8.01 4.74
C LYS A 203 18.66 6.85 5.49
N LYS A 204 18.80 5.69 4.86
CA LYS A 204 19.38 4.49 5.49
C LYS A 204 20.71 4.79 6.20
N SER A 205 21.58 5.59 5.57
CA SER A 205 22.91 5.87 6.09
C SER A 205 22.91 6.60 7.44
N ASP A 206 21.82 7.30 7.78
CA ASP A 206 21.71 8.00 9.07
C ASP A 206 21.64 6.99 10.23
N PHE A 207 21.26 5.75 9.94
CA PHE A 207 21.14 4.65 10.89
C PHE A 207 22.37 3.72 10.91
N ASP A 208 23.43 3.97 10.13
CA ASP A 208 24.62 3.10 10.03
C ASP A 208 25.32 2.82 11.38
N ARG A 209 25.09 3.68 12.37
CA ARG A 209 25.67 3.59 13.71
C ARG A 209 24.75 2.93 14.73
N ILE A 210 23.50 2.64 14.37
CA ILE A 210 22.51 1.97 15.22
C ILE A 210 22.51 0.49 14.86
N ARG A 211 22.49 -0.38 15.87
CA ARG A 211 22.61 -1.82 15.72
C ARG A 211 21.64 -2.53 16.65
N GLU A 212 21.38 -3.80 16.35
CA GLU A 212 20.75 -4.72 17.29
C GLU A 212 21.47 -4.70 18.64
N GLY A 213 20.71 -4.69 19.73
CA GLY A 213 21.20 -4.53 21.09
C GLY A 213 21.31 -3.08 21.57
N ASP A 214 21.25 -2.08 20.68
CA ASP A 214 21.18 -0.68 21.09
C ASP A 214 19.82 -0.31 21.70
N SER A 215 19.79 0.77 22.47
CA SER A 215 18.53 1.35 22.96
C SER A 215 17.79 2.06 21.81
N LEU A 216 16.46 1.89 21.77
CA LEU A 216 15.57 2.57 20.84
C LEU A 216 15.62 4.11 20.98
N HIS A 217 16.10 4.62 22.11
CA HIS A 217 16.35 6.06 22.27
C HIS A 217 17.28 6.63 21.21
N ARG A 218 18.24 5.84 20.69
CA ARG A 218 19.12 6.27 19.60
C ARG A 218 18.36 6.53 18.29
N VAL A 219 17.23 5.85 18.09
CA VAL A 219 16.32 6.11 16.97
C VAL A 219 15.54 7.39 17.21
N PHE A 220 15.04 7.62 18.44
CA PHE A 220 14.29 8.83 18.80
C PHE A 220 15.13 10.11 18.69
N GLU A 221 16.45 10.02 18.84
CA GLU A 221 17.37 11.13 18.59
C GLU A 221 17.40 11.55 17.11
N LEU A 222 17.19 10.61 16.19
CA LEU A 222 17.13 10.86 14.74
C LEU A 222 15.72 11.21 14.28
N GLU A 223 14.72 10.48 14.78
CA GLU A 223 13.30 10.63 14.46
C GLU A 223 12.46 10.73 15.74
N PRO A 224 12.27 11.94 16.30
CA PRO A 224 11.60 12.06 17.59
C PRO A 224 10.10 11.77 17.55
N VAL A 225 9.45 11.78 16.37
CA VAL A 225 8.05 11.33 16.23
C VAL A 225 7.92 9.83 16.47
N ALA A 226 8.97 9.04 16.22
CA ALA A 226 8.94 7.60 16.51
C ALA A 226 8.71 7.29 18.00
N LYS A 227 9.06 8.22 18.90
CA LYS A 227 8.75 8.10 20.34
C LYS A 227 7.23 8.11 20.58
N VAL A 228 6.52 9.01 19.91
CA VAL A 228 5.05 9.14 20.03
C VAL A 228 4.39 7.82 19.63
N TRP A 229 4.82 7.25 18.52
CA TRP A 229 4.28 5.99 18.05
C TRP A 229 4.61 4.81 18.95
N ALA A 230 5.87 4.71 19.41
CA ALA A 230 6.27 3.68 20.36
C ALA A 230 5.49 3.78 21.69
N GLU A 231 5.17 4.98 22.16
CA GLU A 231 4.35 5.16 23.36
C GLU A 231 2.87 4.79 23.13
N GLN A 232 2.34 5.09 21.95
CA GLN A 232 0.96 4.72 21.61
C GLN A 232 0.78 3.22 21.41
N SER A 233 1.73 2.55 20.75
CA SER A 233 1.67 1.10 20.55
C SER A 233 1.60 0.34 21.88
N LEU A 234 2.13 0.92 22.97
CA LEU A 234 2.05 0.38 24.34
C LEU A 234 0.71 0.53 25.02
N THR A 235 -0.03 1.58 24.69
CA THR A 235 -1.35 1.85 25.28
C THR A 235 -2.47 1.20 24.49
N SER A 236 -2.20 0.83 23.23
CA SER A 236 -3.14 0.12 22.39
C SER A 236 -3.25 -1.36 22.79
N SER A 237 -4.45 -1.93 22.63
CA SER A 237 -4.67 -3.37 22.78
C SER A 237 -3.95 -4.22 21.71
N PHE A 238 -3.29 -3.57 20.75
CA PHE A 238 -2.59 -4.16 19.62
C PHE A 238 -1.10 -3.82 19.74
N TYR A 239 -0.46 -4.39 20.76
CA TYR A 239 0.98 -4.24 20.95
C TYR A 239 1.73 -4.65 19.67
N THR A 240 2.31 -3.68 18.97
CA THR A 240 3.26 -3.90 17.88
C THR A 240 4.67 -3.66 18.43
N ASN A 241 5.55 -4.63 18.20
CA ASN A 241 6.94 -4.63 18.68
C ASN A 241 7.94 -4.26 17.57
N HIS A 242 7.47 -3.58 16.53
CA HIS A 242 8.28 -2.99 15.47
C HIS A 242 7.95 -1.51 15.36
N LEU A 243 8.84 -0.67 14.78
CA LEU A 243 8.72 0.70 14.21
C LEU A 243 8.79 0.64 12.70
N GLU A 244 8.03 1.49 12.04
CA GLU A 244 8.12 1.69 10.60
C GLU A 244 8.52 3.14 10.35
N LEU A 245 9.63 3.35 9.63
CA LEU A 245 10.15 4.67 9.29
C LEU A 245 10.24 4.79 7.77
N LEU A 246 9.54 5.79 7.22
CA LEU A 246 9.62 6.14 5.81
C LEU A 246 10.88 6.97 5.61
N LEU A 247 11.82 6.49 4.81
CA LEU A 247 13.09 7.14 4.49
C LEU A 247 13.07 7.65 3.04
N LYS A 248 13.99 8.56 2.71
CA LYS A 248 14.16 9.07 1.34
C LYS A 248 14.53 7.98 0.34
N ASP A 249 15.17 6.92 0.81
CA ASP A 249 15.71 5.83 0.01
C ASP A 249 15.01 4.48 0.26
N GLY A 250 13.93 4.43 1.03
CA GLY A 250 13.17 3.19 1.26
C GLY A 250 12.31 3.25 2.51
N VAL A 251 11.86 2.10 2.99
CA VAL A 251 11.23 1.98 4.32
C VAL A 251 12.13 1.13 5.23
N MET A 252 12.21 1.51 6.50
CA MET A 252 12.96 0.79 7.51
C MET A 252 12.05 0.31 8.62
N ILE A 253 12.19 -0.97 8.97
CA ILE A 253 11.42 -1.63 10.02
C ILE A 253 12.37 -1.94 11.18
N ILE A 254 12.06 -1.45 12.38
CA ILE A 254 12.91 -1.61 13.58
C ILE A 254 12.13 -2.41 14.61
N GLN A 255 12.49 -3.67 14.86
CA GLN A 255 11.89 -4.46 15.92
C GLN A 255 12.57 -4.19 17.26
N PHE A 256 11.79 -4.18 18.34
CA PHE A 256 12.28 -3.87 19.68
C PHE A 256 11.50 -4.62 20.76
N VAL A 257 12.12 -4.81 21.92
CA VAL A 257 11.51 -5.46 23.09
C VAL A 257 11.77 -4.65 24.36
N PRO A 258 10.90 -4.75 25.38
CA PRO A 258 11.12 -4.04 26.63
C PRO A 258 12.39 -4.55 27.29
N ALA A 259 13.30 -3.65 27.65
CA ALA A 259 14.57 -3.95 28.30
C ALA A 259 14.57 -3.66 29.81
N GLY A 260 13.52 -2.99 30.30
CA GLY A 260 13.36 -2.61 31.70
C GLY A 260 12.82 -1.20 31.83
N LYS A 261 13.19 -0.54 32.92
CA LYS A 261 12.93 0.89 33.12
C LYS A 261 14.25 1.65 33.21
N ASN A 262 14.31 2.83 32.59
CA ASN A 262 15.42 3.75 32.75
C ASN A 262 15.39 4.42 34.14
N ASP A 263 16.42 5.21 34.47
CA ASP A 263 16.53 5.91 35.76
C ASP A 263 15.39 6.92 36.02
N ALA A 264 14.69 7.35 34.96
CA ALA A 264 13.51 8.21 35.03
C ALA A 264 12.19 7.41 35.21
N GLY A 265 12.26 6.08 35.22
CA GLY A 265 11.10 5.19 35.40
C GLY A 265 10.28 4.93 34.13
N GLU A 266 10.75 5.42 32.98
CA GLU A 266 10.18 5.18 31.65
C GLU A 266 10.64 3.81 31.14
N THR A 267 9.84 3.15 30.30
CA THR A 267 10.23 1.87 29.70
C THR A 267 11.40 2.08 28.75
N ASP A 268 12.51 1.38 28.99
CA ASP A 268 13.62 1.32 28.04
C ASP A 268 13.40 0.14 27.08
N TRP A 269 13.87 0.31 25.86
CA TRP A 269 13.58 -0.55 24.73
C TRP A 269 14.89 -0.92 24.05
N THR A 270 15.10 -2.21 23.80
CA THR A 270 16.26 -2.68 23.06
C THR A 270 15.85 -3.13 21.68
N ILE A 271 16.59 -2.66 20.67
CA ILE A 271 16.42 -3.06 19.28
C ILE A 271 16.80 -4.53 19.12
N THR A 272 15.92 -5.33 18.54
CA THR A 272 16.14 -6.75 18.29
C THR A 272 16.37 -7.08 16.82
N ASN A 273 15.90 -6.24 15.90
CA ASN A 273 16.11 -6.41 14.46
C ASN A 273 15.97 -5.05 13.75
N MET A 274 16.68 -4.88 12.64
CA MET A 274 16.53 -3.72 11.75
C MET A 274 16.56 -4.18 10.30
N GLU A 275 15.43 -4.05 9.61
CA GLU A 275 15.26 -4.44 8.22
C GLU A 275 15.02 -3.20 7.36
N TYR A 276 15.51 -3.25 6.13
CA TYR A 276 15.41 -2.13 5.21
C TYR A 276 15.00 -2.61 3.83
N TYR A 277 14.01 -1.94 3.28
CA TYR A 277 13.32 -2.28 2.05
C TYR A 277 13.48 -1.10 1.07
N PRO A 278 14.46 -1.18 0.14
CA PRO A 278 14.77 -0.09 -0.78
C PRO A 278 13.70 0.15 -1.86
N ASP A 279 12.78 -0.80 -2.03
CA ASP A 279 11.64 -0.73 -2.94
C ASP A 279 10.38 -0.19 -2.26
N PHE A 280 10.46 0.20 -0.98
CA PHE A 280 9.34 0.69 -0.17
C PHE A 280 8.24 -0.36 0.08
N LEU A 281 8.49 -1.63 -0.23
CA LEU A 281 7.53 -2.72 -0.06
C LEU A 281 7.87 -3.52 1.19
N PHE A 282 6.92 -3.60 2.13
CA PHE A 282 7.06 -4.41 3.34
C PHE A 282 6.00 -5.50 3.37
N HIS A 283 6.44 -6.73 3.63
CA HIS A 283 5.56 -7.87 3.83
C HIS A 283 5.33 -8.08 5.32
N ALA A 284 4.15 -7.68 5.79
CA ALA A 284 3.76 -7.89 7.18
C ALA A 284 3.23 -9.33 7.35
N ASP A 285 4.06 -10.21 7.89
CA ASP A 285 3.64 -11.53 8.37
C ASP A 285 2.97 -11.35 9.74
N PHE A 286 1.64 -11.32 9.75
CA PHE A 286 0.90 -11.38 11.01
C PHE A 286 0.88 -12.82 11.48
N GLU A 287 1.69 -13.14 12.50
CA GLU A 287 1.91 -14.50 13.05
C GLU A 287 0.65 -15.28 13.48
N ASP A 288 -0.54 -14.68 13.46
CA ASP A 288 -1.76 -15.24 14.05
C ASP A 288 -2.88 -15.57 13.05
N GLN A 289 -2.59 -15.73 11.75
CA GLN A 289 -3.60 -16.14 10.77
C GLN A 289 -3.19 -17.42 10.06
N HIS A 290 -3.98 -18.47 10.30
CA HIS A 290 -3.88 -19.81 9.73
C HIS A 290 -4.11 -19.89 8.21
N SER A 291 -3.76 -18.86 7.45
CA SER A 291 -3.88 -18.85 5.99
C SER A 291 -2.57 -18.41 5.34
N PRO A 292 -1.93 -19.25 4.50
CA PRO A 292 -0.80 -18.83 3.68
C PRO A 292 -1.16 -17.72 2.65
N ASP A 293 -2.44 -17.34 2.57
CA ASP A 293 -2.93 -16.27 1.69
C ASP A 293 -3.03 -14.89 2.38
N SER A 294 -2.59 -14.75 3.64
CA SER A 294 -2.74 -13.48 4.41
C SER A 294 -1.47 -12.62 4.48
N ILE A 295 -0.52 -12.77 3.56
CA ILE A 295 0.64 -11.86 3.50
C ILE A 295 0.12 -10.49 3.05
N LEU A 296 0.09 -9.55 3.98
CA LEU A 296 -0.23 -8.16 3.69
C LEU A 296 1.02 -7.48 3.14
N MET A 297 0.95 -7.03 1.89
CA MET A 297 1.97 -6.17 1.29
C MET A 297 1.58 -4.72 1.52
N ASN A 298 2.39 -4.03 2.33
CA ASN A 298 2.29 -2.61 2.55
C ASN A 298 3.22 -1.89 1.58
N ASP A 299 2.66 -0.99 0.77
CA ASP A 299 3.40 -0.22 -0.25
C ASP A 299 3.54 1.23 0.23
N TYR A 300 4.74 1.58 0.70
CA TYR A 300 5.07 2.92 1.19
C TYR A 300 5.72 3.80 0.11
N THR A 301 5.51 3.47 -1.17
CA THR A 301 6.11 4.24 -2.26
C THR A 301 5.68 5.70 -2.18
N ILE A 302 6.66 6.58 -2.22
CA ILE A 302 6.48 8.03 -2.34
C ILE A 302 7.29 8.56 -3.50
N LEU A 303 6.88 9.69 -4.03
CA LEU A 303 7.68 10.40 -5.00
C LEU A 303 8.86 11.10 -4.29
N PRO A 304 10.09 11.04 -4.83
CA PRO A 304 11.26 11.63 -4.19
C PRO A 304 11.13 13.11 -3.82
N GLU A 305 10.35 13.87 -4.60
CA GLU A 305 10.05 15.28 -4.40
C GLU A 305 9.05 15.58 -3.26
N ASP A 306 8.34 14.56 -2.77
CA ASP A 306 7.33 14.69 -1.71
C ASP A 306 7.85 14.26 -0.34
N TYR A 307 9.11 13.84 -0.29
CA TYR A 307 9.84 13.70 0.94
C TYR A 307 10.48 15.06 1.30
N PRO A 308 10.52 15.45 2.59
CA PRO A 308 11.06 16.74 2.97
C PRO A 308 12.55 16.83 2.56
N GLU A 309 13.09 18.05 2.46
CA GLU A 309 14.54 18.27 2.26
C GLU A 309 15.35 18.15 3.56
#